data_AF-A0A5N7RUG8-F1
#
_entry.id   AF-A0A5N7RUG8-F1
#
_cell.length_a   1.000
_cell.length_b   1.000
_cell.length_c   1.000
_cell.angle_alpha   90.00
_cell.angle_beta   90.00
_cell.angle_gamma   90.00
#
_symmetry.space_group_name_H-M   'P 1'
#
loop_
_entity.id
_entity.type
_entity.pdbx_description
1 polymer ?
#
loop_
_entity_poly.entity_id
_entity_poly.type
_entity_poly.pdbx_seq_one_letter_code
_entity_poly.pdbx_strand_id
1 'polypeptide(L)'
;MEKVEHNLYDRREQFDAWEAACLIAGFEPASIDRKDQHSVPSRVRTLLSMIDEAYRAALLVSKAHVYDENGAPVECQLSDVSVGLAMLPSVGLRGAYSHEGQAADDTYEDTRSSARTPKFWRKDIEKWLTNIGWKEARYFVAQQESREKTLASRERDSLLKLVIGMAVGGYGHNVEEEKQKTVTLIMQDMERIGLSLSDETIRKYLKEATELLPGKPHKD
;
A
#
# COMPACT_ATOMS: atom_id res chain seq x y z
N MET A 1 -25.99 0.98 4.14
CA MET A 1 -24.52 0.92 4.33
C MET A 1 -24.02 2.34 4.12
N GLU A 2 -23.81 3.08 5.21
CA GLU A 2 -23.10 4.36 5.14
C GLU A 2 -21.70 4.09 4.57
N LYS A 3 -21.29 4.91 3.60
CA LYS A 3 -19.94 4.83 3.05
C LYS A 3 -19.00 5.33 4.15
N VAL A 4 -18.09 4.47 4.59
CA VAL A 4 -17.01 4.84 5.51
C VAL A 4 -16.31 6.07 4.94
N GLU A 5 -16.13 7.14 5.72
CA GLU A 5 -15.30 8.27 5.30
C GLU A 5 -13.85 7.82 5.25
N HIS A 6 -13.43 7.31 4.09
CA HIS A 6 -12.16 6.62 3.90
C HIS A 6 -10.93 7.49 4.25
N ASN A 7 -11.05 8.82 4.19
CA ASN A 7 -9.92 9.74 4.31
C ASN A 7 -9.09 9.63 5.60
N LEU A 8 -9.66 9.20 6.73
CA LEU A 8 -8.94 9.14 8.01
C LEU A 8 -7.93 7.97 8.08
N TYR A 9 -8.32 6.80 7.58
CA TYR A 9 -7.53 5.58 7.72
C TYR A 9 -6.55 5.40 6.54
N ASP A 10 -6.79 6.08 5.43
CA ASP A 10 -6.02 5.91 4.17
C ASP A 10 -4.55 6.31 4.31
N ARG A 11 -4.25 7.26 5.22
CA ARG A 11 -2.88 7.73 5.47
C ARG A 11 -2.17 6.96 6.58
N ARG A 12 -2.86 6.06 7.27
CA ARG A 12 -2.29 5.29 8.37
C ARG A 12 -1.63 4.02 7.85
N GLU A 13 -0.42 3.79 8.32
CA GLU A 13 0.35 2.57 8.04
C GLU A 13 0.23 1.53 9.16
N GLN A 14 -0.26 1.92 10.34
CA GLN A 14 -0.36 1.06 11.52
C GLN A 14 -1.78 1.01 12.08
N PHE A 15 -2.20 -0.20 12.43
CA PHE A 15 -3.54 -0.52 12.93
C PHE A 15 -3.42 -1.46 14.13
N ASP A 16 -4.29 -1.32 15.15
CA ASP A 16 -4.45 -2.44 16.08
C ASP A 16 -5.38 -3.51 15.51
N ALA A 17 -5.46 -4.66 16.21
CA ALA A 17 -6.31 -5.78 15.83
C ALA A 17 -7.78 -5.37 15.62
N TRP A 18 -8.29 -4.44 16.45
CA TRP A 18 -9.68 -3.98 16.37
C TRP A 18 -9.93 -3.16 15.12
N GLU A 19 -9.09 -2.15 14.89
CA GLU A 19 -9.16 -1.30 13.70
C GLU A 19 -9.03 -2.14 12.43
N ALA A 20 -8.05 -3.06 12.39
CA ALA A 20 -7.85 -3.95 11.26
C ALA A 20 -9.07 -4.85 11.01
N ALA A 21 -9.59 -5.53 12.04
CA ALA A 21 -10.75 -6.41 11.90
C ALA A 21 -12.00 -5.66 11.41
N CYS A 22 -12.27 -4.46 11.93
CA CYS A 22 -13.38 -3.63 11.47
C CYS A 22 -13.24 -3.27 9.99
N LEU A 23 -12.07 -2.75 9.59
CA LEU A 23 -11.80 -2.32 8.22
C LEU A 23 -11.85 -3.50 7.23
N ILE A 24 -11.32 -4.67 7.59
CA ILE A 24 -11.41 -5.89 6.77
C ILE A 24 -12.88 -6.33 6.61
N ALA A 25 -13.68 -6.20 7.66
CA ALA A 25 -15.10 -6.55 7.65
C ALA A 25 -15.98 -5.51 6.92
N GLY A 26 -15.42 -4.36 6.54
CA GLY A 26 -16.14 -3.27 5.88
C GLY A 26 -16.91 -2.34 6.83
N PHE A 27 -16.49 -2.25 8.10
CA PHE A 27 -17.07 -1.37 9.10
C PHE A 27 -16.09 -0.25 9.48
N GLU A 28 -16.64 0.91 9.84
CA GLU A 28 -15.86 1.99 10.42
C GLU A 28 -15.53 1.67 11.89
N PRO A 29 -14.25 1.66 12.31
CA PRO A 29 -13.89 1.31 13.69
C PRO A 29 -14.55 2.19 14.75
N ALA A 30 -14.83 3.46 14.43
CA ALA A 30 -15.48 4.41 15.32
C ALA A 30 -17.00 4.22 15.43
N SER A 31 -17.63 3.50 14.50
CA SER A 31 -19.08 3.29 14.49
C SER A 31 -19.53 2.11 15.36
N ILE A 32 -18.59 1.33 15.92
CA ILE A 32 -18.87 0.15 16.73
C ILE A 32 -18.35 0.39 18.15
N ASP A 33 -19.21 0.28 19.15
CA ASP A 33 -18.78 0.38 20.54
C ASP A 33 -18.01 -0.88 20.94
N ARG A 34 -16.70 -0.73 21.09
CA ARG A 34 -15.80 -1.81 21.52
C ARG A 34 -16.17 -2.40 22.89
N LYS A 35 -16.83 -1.64 23.76
CA LYS A 35 -17.21 -2.10 25.11
C LYS A 35 -18.48 -2.95 25.11
N ASP A 36 -19.36 -2.74 24.14
CA ASP A 36 -20.59 -3.50 24.01
C ASP A 36 -20.40 -4.71 23.09
N GLN A 37 -20.22 -5.89 23.69
CA GLN A 37 -20.02 -7.14 22.98
C GLN A 37 -21.19 -7.50 22.04
N HIS A 38 -22.40 -7.03 22.34
CA HIS A 38 -23.59 -7.29 21.52
C HIS A 38 -23.63 -6.40 20.27
N SER A 39 -23.00 -5.22 20.33
CA SER A 39 -22.88 -4.32 19.17
C SER A 39 -21.90 -4.82 18.11
N VAL A 40 -20.98 -5.72 18.48
CA VAL A 40 -19.90 -6.18 17.58
C VAL A 40 -20.41 -7.18 16.55
N PRO A 41 -20.33 -6.86 15.24
CA PRO A 41 -20.73 -7.78 14.18
C PRO A 41 -19.98 -9.12 14.27
N SER A 42 -20.68 -10.21 13.98
CA SER A 42 -20.10 -11.57 14.01
C SER A 42 -18.83 -11.67 13.15
N ARG A 43 -18.85 -11.08 11.94
CA ARG A 43 -17.68 -11.03 11.04
C ARG A 43 -16.46 -10.38 11.70
N VAL A 44 -16.65 -9.28 12.43
CA VAL A 44 -15.56 -8.59 13.16
C VAL A 44 -15.02 -9.48 14.28
N ARG A 45 -15.89 -10.16 15.02
CA ARG A 45 -15.46 -11.11 16.08
C ARG A 45 -14.64 -12.27 15.52
N THR A 46 -15.04 -12.85 14.39
CA THR A 46 -14.28 -13.91 13.73
C THR A 46 -12.89 -13.41 13.30
N LEU A 47 -12.83 -12.24 12.67
CA LEU A 47 -11.56 -11.63 12.25
C LEU A 47 -10.63 -11.32 13.42
N LEU A 48 -11.17 -10.81 14.52
CA LEU A 48 -10.39 -10.58 15.76
C LEU A 48 -9.78 -11.86 16.29
N SER A 49 -10.56 -12.96 16.33
CA SER A 49 -10.06 -14.26 16.76
C SER A 49 -8.92 -14.75 15.86
N MET A 50 -9.06 -14.57 14.54
CA MET A 50 -8.05 -14.98 13.57
C MET A 50 -6.78 -14.14 13.67
N ILE A 51 -6.90 -12.83 13.86
CA ILE A 51 -5.75 -11.93 14.06
C ILE A 51 -5.02 -12.28 15.36
N ASP A 52 -5.74 -12.56 16.45
CA ASP A 52 -5.16 -12.94 17.74
C ASP A 52 -4.41 -14.29 17.64
N GLU A 53 -5.00 -15.28 16.97
CA GLU A 53 -4.36 -16.57 16.72
C GLU A 53 -3.09 -16.43 15.88
N ALA A 54 -3.15 -15.67 14.78
CA ALA A 54 -2.00 -15.38 13.92
C ALA A 54 -0.87 -14.64 14.65
N TYR A 55 -1.22 -13.72 15.55
CA TYR A 55 -0.26 -13.00 16.39
C TYR A 55 0.39 -13.92 17.44
N ARG A 56 -0.40 -14.77 18.11
CA ARG A 56 0.12 -15.77 19.06
C ARG A 56 1.05 -16.76 18.38
N ALA A 57 0.73 -17.21 17.18
CA ALA A 57 1.61 -18.06 16.38
C ALA A 57 2.95 -17.37 16.08
N ALA A 58 2.91 -16.08 15.70
CA ALA A 58 4.12 -15.28 15.48
C ALA A 58 4.95 -15.14 16.78
N LEU A 59 4.29 -14.91 17.93
CA LEU A 59 4.96 -14.86 19.23
C LEU A 59 5.65 -16.18 19.58
N LEU A 60 4.98 -17.31 19.40
CA LEU A 60 5.57 -18.62 19.69
C LEU A 60 6.81 -18.87 18.85
N VAL A 61 6.79 -18.55 17.56
CA VAL A 61 7.96 -18.70 16.70
C VAL A 61 9.06 -17.72 17.05
N SER A 62 8.76 -16.49 17.45
CA SER A 62 9.78 -15.56 17.97
C SER A 62 10.49 -16.12 19.21
N LYS A 63 9.76 -16.79 20.11
CA LYS A 63 10.31 -17.42 21.32
C LYS A 63 11.01 -18.75 21.06
N ALA A 64 10.63 -19.47 20.00
CA ALA A 64 11.27 -20.74 19.63
C ALA A 64 12.71 -20.54 19.12
N HIS A 65 13.08 -19.31 18.73
CA HIS A 65 14.47 -18.95 18.40
C HIS A 65 15.32 -18.68 19.66
N VAL A 66 14.83 -19.04 20.86
CA VAL A 66 15.57 -18.88 22.10
C VAL A 66 16.54 -20.07 22.26
N TYR A 67 17.79 -19.69 22.47
CA TYR A 67 18.97 -20.54 22.59
C TYR A 67 18.81 -21.68 23.61
N ASP A 68 19.55 -22.78 23.41
CA ASP A 68 19.70 -23.83 24.42
C ASP A 68 20.46 -23.33 25.66
N GLU A 69 20.58 -24.21 26.65
CA GLU A 69 21.38 -24.01 27.86
C GLU A 69 22.85 -23.62 27.61
N ASN A 70 23.36 -23.80 26.38
CA ASN A 70 24.72 -23.44 25.96
C ASN A 70 24.76 -22.16 25.11
N GLY A 71 23.64 -21.49 24.88
CA GLY A 71 23.58 -20.30 24.02
C GLY A 71 23.65 -20.62 22.52
N ALA A 72 23.42 -21.87 22.09
CA ALA A 72 23.33 -22.23 20.69
C ALA A 72 21.86 -22.16 20.20
N PRO A 73 21.60 -21.63 18.99
CA PRO A 73 20.25 -21.58 18.45
C PRO A 73 19.72 -23.01 18.26
N VAL A 74 18.67 -23.36 19.00
CA VAL A 74 17.99 -24.65 18.81
C VAL A 74 17.10 -24.51 17.59
N GLU A 75 17.40 -25.28 16.55
CA GLU A 75 16.53 -25.41 15.40
C GLU A 75 15.26 -26.15 15.84
N CYS A 76 14.24 -25.41 16.27
CA CYS A 76 12.93 -26.00 16.58
C CYS A 76 12.39 -26.64 15.30
N GLN A 77 12.36 -27.98 15.29
CA GLN A 77 11.68 -28.74 14.25
C GLN A 77 10.17 -28.48 14.35
N LEU A 78 9.72 -27.44 13.65
CA LEU A 78 8.33 -27.02 13.49
C LEU A 78 7.55 -28.00 12.58
N SER A 79 7.76 -29.30 12.75
CA SER A 79 7.13 -30.32 11.90
C SER A 79 5.65 -30.58 12.24
N ASP A 80 5.17 -30.17 13.42
CA ASP A 80 3.80 -30.44 13.87
C ASP A 80 2.88 -29.20 13.93
N VAL A 81 3.43 -28.00 13.77
CA VAL A 81 2.59 -26.82 13.55
C VAL A 81 2.37 -26.76 12.05
N SER A 82 1.12 -26.71 11.59
CA SER A 82 0.83 -26.44 10.19
C SER A 82 1.23 -24.98 9.87
N VAL A 83 2.53 -24.71 9.77
CA VAL A 83 3.17 -23.39 9.55
C VAL A 83 2.79 -22.79 8.19
N GLY A 84 2.02 -23.53 7.38
CA GLY A 84 1.52 -23.09 6.09
C GLY A 84 0.55 -21.90 6.14
N LEU A 85 -0.11 -21.59 7.26
CA LEU A 85 -1.08 -20.48 7.29
C LEU A 85 -0.79 -19.43 8.38
N ALA A 86 -0.02 -18.43 7.94
CA ALA A 86 -0.35 -17.03 8.13
C ALA A 86 -0.07 -16.44 9.53
N MET A 87 1.20 -16.36 9.87
CA MET A 87 1.67 -15.44 10.91
C MET A 87 1.38 -13.99 10.54
N LEU A 88 1.03 -13.20 11.54
CA LEU A 88 0.90 -11.74 11.44
C LEU A 88 1.80 -11.10 12.50
N PRO A 89 3.07 -10.77 12.17
CA PRO A 89 3.98 -10.16 13.13
C PRO A 89 3.51 -8.73 13.48
N SER A 90 3.50 -8.39 14.76
CA SER A 90 3.27 -7.01 15.20
C SER A 90 4.48 -6.12 14.89
N VAL A 91 4.26 -4.81 14.92
CA VAL A 91 5.33 -3.80 14.80
C VAL A 91 6.41 -4.03 15.87
N GLY A 92 6.00 -4.32 17.11
CA GLY A 92 6.91 -4.61 18.23
C GLY A 92 7.70 -5.92 18.05
N LEU A 93 7.10 -6.94 17.42
CA LEU A 93 7.80 -8.18 17.12
C LEU A 93 8.92 -7.99 16.09
N ARG A 94 8.71 -7.16 15.04
CA ARG A 94 9.75 -6.89 14.03
C ARG A 94 11.00 -6.23 14.62
N GLY A 95 10.81 -5.32 15.58
CA GLY A 95 11.93 -4.70 16.30
C GLY A 95 12.83 -5.74 16.98
N ALA A 96 12.23 -6.82 17.50
CA ALA A 96 12.97 -7.93 18.10
C ALA A 96 13.81 -8.71 17.07
N TYR A 97 13.29 -8.90 15.85
CA TYR A 97 13.97 -9.65 14.79
C TYR A 97 15.11 -8.87 14.11
N SER A 98 15.06 -7.54 14.11
CA SER A 98 16.06 -6.71 13.40
C SER A 98 17.34 -6.47 14.20
N HIS A 99 17.35 -6.76 15.50
CA HIS A 99 18.54 -6.70 16.35
C HIS A 99 19.20 -8.07 16.46
N GLU A 100 19.69 -8.61 15.34
CA GLU A 100 20.63 -9.73 15.35
C GLU A 100 21.97 -9.25 15.97
N GLY A 101 22.22 -9.55 17.24
CA GLY A 101 23.57 -9.52 17.81
C GLY A 101 23.82 -8.66 19.04
N GLN A 102 22.82 -7.96 19.59
CA GLN A 102 22.93 -7.45 20.96
C GLN A 102 22.05 -8.32 21.85
N ALA A 103 22.66 -8.96 22.85
CA ALA A 103 21.97 -9.68 23.91
C ALA A 103 20.77 -8.82 24.33
N ALA A 104 19.57 -9.38 24.17
CA ALA A 104 18.34 -8.70 24.53
C ALA A 104 18.45 -8.29 25.99
N ASP A 105 18.76 -7.01 26.21
CA ASP A 105 18.53 -6.38 27.50
C ASP A 105 17.05 -6.62 27.84
N ASP A 106 16.76 -6.88 29.11
CA ASP A 106 15.50 -7.42 29.64
C ASP A 106 14.29 -6.44 29.49
N THR A 107 14.43 -5.46 28.61
CA THR A 107 13.51 -4.37 28.27
C THR A 107 12.60 -4.71 27.08
N TYR A 108 12.18 -5.97 26.94
CA TYR A 108 11.07 -6.34 26.05
C TYR A 108 9.72 -5.93 26.68
N GLU A 109 9.48 -4.62 26.75
CA GLU A 109 8.31 -4.03 27.44
C GLU A 109 6.96 -4.17 26.70
N ASP A 110 6.92 -4.77 25.51
CA ASP A 110 5.66 -4.93 24.76
C ASP A 110 4.69 -5.93 25.42
N THR A 111 5.17 -6.74 26.37
CA THR A 111 4.36 -7.75 27.08
C THR A 111 4.03 -7.43 28.53
N ARG A 112 4.67 -6.43 29.16
CA ARG A 112 4.54 -6.18 30.61
C ARG A 112 3.55 -5.07 30.99
N SER A 113 3.23 -4.14 30.08
CA SER A 113 2.18 -3.15 30.33
C SER A 113 0.85 -3.66 29.79
N SER A 114 -0.05 -4.09 30.68
CA SER A 114 -1.37 -4.68 30.41
C SER A 114 -2.35 -3.79 29.62
N ALA A 115 -1.88 -2.71 29.00
CA ALA A 115 -2.67 -1.67 28.36
C ALA A 115 -2.37 -1.43 26.88
N ARG A 116 -1.29 -2.00 26.30
CA ARG A 116 -0.96 -1.75 24.88
C ARG A 116 -1.52 -2.84 23.98
N THR A 117 -2.39 -2.46 23.05
CA THR A 117 -2.87 -3.34 21.99
C THR A 117 -1.77 -3.52 20.94
N PRO A 118 -1.52 -4.75 20.44
CA PRO A 118 -0.52 -4.96 19.41
C PRO A 118 -0.92 -4.16 18.16
N LYS A 119 0.07 -3.45 17.59
CA LYS A 119 -0.06 -2.74 16.32
C LYS A 119 0.53 -3.57 15.20
N PHE A 120 -0.05 -3.48 14.02
CA PHE A 120 0.30 -4.23 12.83
C PHE A 120 0.47 -3.26 11.66
N TRP A 121 1.47 -3.52 10.82
CA TRP A 121 1.66 -2.76 9.59
C TRP A 121 0.61 -3.15 8.56
N ARG A 122 0.13 -2.16 7.79
CA ARG A 122 -0.80 -2.34 6.68
C ARG A 122 -0.34 -3.45 5.71
N LYS A 123 0.93 -3.39 5.28
CA LYS A 123 1.54 -4.37 4.37
C LYS A 123 1.56 -5.79 4.95
N ASP A 124 1.72 -5.92 6.26
CA ASP A 124 1.73 -7.22 6.93
C ASP A 124 0.33 -7.80 6.99
N ILE A 125 -0.68 -6.97 7.27
CA ILE A 125 -2.10 -7.36 7.20
C ILE A 125 -2.47 -7.77 5.77
N GLU A 126 -2.07 -7.02 4.74
CA GLU A 126 -2.31 -7.35 3.31
C GLU A 126 -1.69 -8.69 2.90
N LYS A 127 -0.43 -8.92 3.29
CA LYS A 127 0.27 -10.19 3.03
C LYS A 127 -0.42 -11.34 3.76
N TRP A 128 -0.79 -11.14 5.02
CA TRP A 128 -1.51 -12.13 5.81
C TRP A 128 -2.86 -12.49 5.18
N LEU A 129 -3.66 -11.50 4.79
CA LEU A 129 -4.94 -11.69 4.11
C LEU A 129 -4.80 -12.45 2.79
N THR A 130 -3.74 -12.16 2.03
CA THR A 130 -3.42 -12.86 0.79
C THR A 130 -3.08 -14.32 1.05
N ASN A 131 -2.28 -14.59 2.08
CA ASN A 131 -1.88 -15.95 2.46
C ASN A 131 -3.07 -16.82 2.92
N ILE A 132 -4.02 -16.25 3.66
CA ILE A 132 -5.26 -16.95 4.04
C ILE A 132 -6.32 -16.98 2.94
N GLY A 133 -6.02 -16.42 1.75
CA GLY A 133 -6.92 -16.42 0.60
C GLY A 133 -8.12 -15.46 0.71
N TRP A 134 -8.07 -14.48 1.61
CA TRP A 134 -9.19 -13.57 1.86
C TRP A 134 -9.21 -12.39 0.88
N LYS A 135 -9.85 -12.59 -0.27
CA LYS A 135 -9.94 -11.61 -1.36
C LYS A 135 -10.93 -10.46 -1.12
N GLU A 136 -11.80 -10.59 -0.11
CA GLU A 136 -12.86 -9.61 0.17
C GLU A 136 -12.42 -8.39 0.97
N ALA A 137 -11.16 -8.31 1.40
CA ALA A 137 -10.63 -7.20 2.19
C ALA A 137 -10.44 -5.93 1.34
N ARG A 138 -11.55 -5.37 0.85
CA ARG A 138 -11.60 -4.24 -0.10
C ARG A 138 -10.77 -3.05 0.38
N TYR A 139 -10.74 -2.79 1.69
CA TYR A 139 -10.01 -1.65 2.25
C TYR A 139 -8.48 -1.79 2.16
N PHE A 140 -7.97 -3.01 2.21
CA PHE A 140 -6.54 -3.29 2.13
C PHE A 140 -6.09 -3.59 0.69
N VAL A 141 -6.95 -4.22 -0.12
CA VAL A 141 -6.58 -4.67 -1.48
C VAL A 141 -6.94 -3.67 -2.58
N ALA A 142 -8.12 -3.02 -2.53
CA ALA A 142 -8.61 -2.23 -3.67
C ALA A 142 -8.06 -0.79 -3.71
N GLN A 143 -7.51 -0.29 -2.61
CA GLN A 143 -7.16 1.12 -2.49
C GLN A 143 -5.81 1.44 -3.14
N GLN A 144 -4.85 0.52 -3.09
CA GLN A 144 -3.56 0.68 -3.77
C GLN A 144 -3.74 0.83 -5.28
N GLU A 145 -4.56 -0.02 -5.91
CA GLU A 145 -4.84 0.08 -7.35
C GLU A 145 -5.50 1.42 -7.74
N SER A 146 -6.43 1.92 -6.92
CA SER A 146 -7.09 3.21 -7.18
C SER A 146 -6.14 4.40 -7.05
N ARG A 147 -5.20 4.32 -6.09
CA ARG A 147 -4.19 5.35 -5.87
C ARG A 147 -3.13 5.34 -6.96
N GLU A 148 -2.64 4.17 -7.37
CA GLU A 148 -1.73 4.02 -8.50
C GLU A 148 -2.37 4.55 -9.78
N LYS A 149 -3.65 4.25 -10.05
CA LYS A 149 -4.37 4.81 -11.22
C LYS A 149 -4.51 6.33 -11.16
N THR A 150 -4.81 6.90 -9.99
CA THR A 150 -4.99 8.36 -9.83
C THR A 150 -3.67 9.13 -9.83
N LEU A 151 -2.61 8.54 -9.27
CA LEU A 151 -1.26 9.12 -9.35
C LEU A 151 -0.75 9.05 -10.78
N ALA A 152 -0.94 7.90 -11.46
CA ALA A 152 -0.58 7.74 -12.86
C ALA A 152 -1.29 8.77 -13.76
N SER A 153 -2.55 9.14 -13.49
CA SER A 153 -3.23 10.18 -14.28
C SER A 153 -2.65 11.58 -14.01
N ARG A 154 -2.39 11.95 -12.74
CA ARG A 154 -1.79 13.26 -12.41
C ARG A 154 -0.37 13.42 -12.91
N GLU A 155 0.44 12.36 -12.82
CA GLU A 155 1.80 12.34 -13.33
C GLU A 155 1.80 12.44 -14.86
N ARG A 156 0.89 11.70 -15.53
CA ARG A 156 0.68 11.82 -16.98
C ARG A 156 0.28 13.25 -17.37
N ASP A 157 -0.67 13.86 -16.68
CA ASP A 157 -1.10 15.24 -16.99
C ASP A 157 0.04 16.24 -16.79
N SER A 158 0.84 16.06 -15.75
CA SER A 158 2.02 16.91 -15.49
C SER A 158 3.07 16.75 -16.58
N LEU A 159 3.32 15.52 -17.04
CA LEU A 159 4.21 15.23 -18.16
C LEU A 159 3.68 15.86 -19.45
N LEU A 160 2.39 15.71 -19.75
CA LEU A 160 1.77 16.30 -20.93
C LEU A 160 1.87 17.83 -20.91
N LYS A 161 1.62 18.48 -19.77
CA LYS A 161 1.82 19.93 -19.61
C LYS A 161 3.25 20.37 -19.89
N LEU A 162 4.24 19.59 -19.44
CA LEU A 162 5.64 19.85 -19.70
C LEU A 162 5.97 19.68 -21.20
N VAL A 163 5.46 18.61 -21.83
CA VAL A 163 5.62 18.36 -23.27
C VAL A 163 5.05 19.50 -24.11
N ILE A 164 3.81 19.93 -23.85
CA ILE A 164 3.20 21.03 -24.63
C ILE A 164 3.89 22.37 -24.38
N GLY A 165 4.33 22.64 -23.15
CA GLY A 165 5.12 23.84 -22.84
C GLY A 165 6.42 23.92 -23.63
N MET A 166 7.16 22.80 -23.71
CA MET A 166 8.37 22.72 -24.53
C MET A 166 8.08 22.80 -26.03
N ALA A 167 6.99 22.18 -26.50
CA ALA A 167 6.61 22.23 -27.90
C ALA A 167 6.25 23.65 -28.35
N VAL A 168 5.45 24.38 -27.56
CA VAL A 168 5.07 25.77 -27.85
C VAL A 168 6.28 26.69 -27.74
N GLY A 169 7.04 26.62 -26.65
CA GLY A 169 8.16 27.53 -26.39
C GLY A 169 9.41 27.26 -27.22
N GLY A 170 9.75 25.99 -27.47
CA GLY A 170 10.98 25.58 -28.14
C GLY A 170 10.83 25.31 -29.63
N TYR A 171 9.66 24.81 -30.06
CA TYR A 171 9.43 24.35 -31.43
C TYR A 171 8.36 25.17 -32.17
N GLY A 172 7.83 26.22 -31.55
CA GLY A 172 6.80 27.08 -32.13
C GLY A 172 5.50 26.33 -32.44
N HIS A 173 5.15 25.32 -31.64
CA HIS A 173 3.90 24.59 -31.80
C HIS A 173 2.70 25.56 -31.67
N ASN A 174 1.86 25.62 -32.70
CA ASN A 174 0.68 26.48 -32.73
C ASN A 174 -0.57 25.65 -33.02
N VAL A 175 -1.38 25.42 -31.99
CA VAL A 175 -2.56 24.56 -31.99
C VAL A 175 -3.59 24.92 -33.08
N GLU A 176 -3.65 26.17 -33.53
CA GLU A 176 -4.60 26.66 -34.52
C GLU A 176 -4.13 26.42 -35.98
N GLU A 177 -2.88 26.01 -36.18
CA GLU A 177 -2.33 25.74 -37.52
C GLU A 177 -2.59 24.30 -37.96
N GLU A 178 -3.23 24.12 -39.12
CA GLU A 178 -3.49 22.78 -39.72
C GLU A 178 -2.22 22.02 -40.09
N LYS A 179 -1.14 22.72 -40.45
CA LYS A 179 0.11 22.11 -40.94
C LYS A 179 1.32 22.63 -40.19
N GLN A 180 1.71 21.90 -39.16
CA GLN A 180 2.83 22.28 -38.30
C GLN A 180 4.07 21.44 -38.57
N LYS A 181 5.22 22.10 -38.62
CA LYS A 181 6.54 21.46 -38.75
C LYS A 181 7.08 20.92 -37.41
N THR A 182 6.43 21.27 -36.30
CA THR A 182 6.84 20.92 -34.93
C THR A 182 7.13 19.43 -34.77
N VAL A 183 6.27 18.56 -35.33
CA VAL A 183 6.43 17.10 -35.21
C VAL A 183 7.74 16.64 -35.85
N THR A 184 8.03 17.11 -37.06
CA THR A 184 9.27 16.81 -37.78
C THR A 184 10.49 17.34 -37.05
N LEU A 185 10.42 18.54 -36.48
CA LEU A 185 11.53 19.12 -35.72
C LEU A 185 11.82 18.33 -34.44
N ILE A 186 10.78 17.97 -33.66
CA ILE A 186 10.93 17.14 -32.47
C ILE A 186 11.54 15.79 -32.83
N MET A 187 11.04 15.14 -33.88
CA MET A 187 11.55 13.85 -34.35
C MET A 187 13.06 13.94 -34.69
N GLN A 188 13.47 14.97 -35.44
CA GLN A 188 14.87 15.19 -35.79
C GLN A 188 15.75 15.43 -34.55
N ASP A 189 15.27 16.20 -33.56
CA ASP A 189 16.02 16.44 -32.33
C ASP A 189 16.15 15.19 -31.46
N MET A 190 15.12 14.34 -31.42
CA MET A 190 15.20 13.03 -30.76
C MET A 190 16.22 12.12 -31.45
N GLU A 191 16.20 12.06 -32.78
CA GLU A 191 17.15 11.25 -33.56
C GLU A 191 18.60 11.69 -33.31
N ARG A 192 18.85 13.00 -33.18
CA ARG A 192 20.18 13.56 -32.87
C ARG A 192 20.73 13.09 -31.53
N ILE A 193 19.87 12.82 -30.55
CA ILE A 193 20.26 12.30 -29.23
C ILE A 193 20.16 10.77 -29.13
N GLY A 194 19.95 10.08 -30.26
CA GLY A 194 19.87 8.62 -30.33
C GLY A 194 18.55 8.02 -29.83
N LEU A 195 17.49 8.83 -29.73
CA LEU A 195 16.13 8.38 -29.41
C LEU A 195 15.28 8.37 -30.68
N SER A 196 14.39 7.38 -30.80
CA SER A 196 13.44 7.33 -31.92
C SER A 196 12.01 7.26 -31.40
N LEU A 197 11.14 8.13 -31.94
CA LEU A 197 9.69 8.06 -31.79
C LEU A 197 9.07 8.24 -33.17
N SER A 198 7.97 7.54 -33.43
CA SER A 198 7.23 7.75 -34.67
C SER A 198 6.52 9.10 -34.69
N ASP A 199 6.41 9.70 -35.88
CA ASP A 199 5.63 10.92 -36.12
C ASP A 199 4.19 10.79 -35.57
N GLU A 200 3.58 9.61 -35.71
CA GLU A 200 2.25 9.31 -35.15
C GLU A 200 2.23 9.39 -33.61
N THR A 201 3.25 8.85 -32.94
CA THR A 201 3.36 8.90 -31.47
C THR A 201 3.51 10.34 -30.98
N ILE A 202 4.34 11.13 -31.65
CA ILE A 202 4.54 12.54 -31.30
C ILE A 202 3.24 13.33 -31.52
N ARG A 203 2.55 13.14 -32.66
CA ARG A 203 1.25 13.78 -32.90
C ARG A 203 0.22 13.41 -31.84
N LYS A 204 0.17 12.14 -31.45
CA LYS A 204 -0.74 11.66 -30.42
C LYS A 204 -0.51 12.40 -29.10
N TYR A 205 0.72 12.44 -28.60
CA TYR A 205 1.01 13.09 -27.33
C TYR A 205 0.84 14.62 -27.39
N LEU A 206 1.19 15.27 -28.50
CA LEU A 206 0.93 16.71 -28.67
C LEU A 206 -0.58 17.00 -28.67
N LYS A 207 -1.38 16.15 -29.31
CA LYS A 207 -2.84 16.28 -29.32
C LYS A 207 -3.42 16.11 -27.92
N GLU A 208 -3.03 15.05 -27.19
CA GLU A 208 -3.46 14.84 -25.81
C GLU A 208 -3.04 16.03 -24.91
N ALA A 209 -1.81 16.51 -25.05
CA ALA A 209 -1.32 17.62 -24.24
C ALA A 209 -1.99 18.96 -24.57
N THR A 210 -2.44 19.14 -25.80
CA THR A 210 -3.19 20.33 -26.24
C THR A 210 -4.53 20.45 -25.51
N GLU A 211 -5.15 19.34 -25.12
CA GLU A 211 -6.41 19.35 -24.34
C GLU A 211 -6.26 19.96 -22.94
N LEU A 212 -5.01 20.10 -22.47
CA LEU A 212 -4.67 20.67 -21.16
C LEU A 212 -4.37 22.18 -21.21
N LEU A 213 -4.41 22.82 -22.38
CA LEU A 213 -4.16 24.26 -22.51
C LEU A 213 -5.38 25.10 -22.09
N PRO A 214 -5.18 26.25 -21.43
CA PRO A 214 -6.27 27.13 -21.03
C PRO A 214 -6.98 27.68 -22.28
N GLY A 215 -8.31 27.54 -22.34
CA GLY A 215 -9.14 28.06 -23.44
C GLY A 215 -9.78 27.01 -24.35
N LYS A 216 -9.42 25.73 -24.21
CA LYS A 216 -10.18 24.62 -24.82
C LYS A 216 -11.19 24.04 -23.83
N PRO A 217 -12.42 23.68 -24.25
CA PRO A 217 -13.38 23.02 -23.37
C PRO A 217 -12.81 21.68 -22.92
N HIS A 218 -12.67 21.48 -21.61
CA HIS A 218 -12.32 20.20 -21.03
C HIS A 218 -13.45 19.22 -21.36
N LYS A 219 -13.11 18.08 -21.96
CA LYS A 219 -14.06 17.03 -22.27
C LYS A 219 -14.07 16.06 -21.10
N ASP A 220 -14.86 16.40 -20.08
CA ASP A 220 -15.17 15.51 -18.95
C ASP A 220 -15.95 14.27 -19.42
#